data_AF-A0AAQ2GFR9-F1
#
_entry.id   AF-A0AAQ2GFR9-F1
#
_cell.length_a   1.000
_cell.length_b   1.000
_cell.length_c   1.000
_cell.angle_alpha   90.00
_cell.angle_beta   90.00
_cell.angle_gamma   90.00
#
_symmetry.space_group_name_H-M   'P 1'
#
loop_
_entity.id
_entity.type
_entity.pdbx_description
1 polymer ?
#
loop_
_entity_poly.entity_id
_entity_poly.type
_entity_poly.pdbx_seq_one_letter_code
_entity_poly.pdbx_strand_id
1 'polypeptide(L)'
;MPTYEGLSGCLQPQTSGACADNRLDQDVLPLFAGRILPFDLDASRAYADLMVKARASGKAIGNADAYIAATAAANGLTVATRDTGPFAAAGLNTINPWETAS
;
A
#
# COMPACT_ATOMS: atom_id res chain seq x y z
N MET A 1 -19.59 10.77 -55.58
CA MET A 1 -19.70 9.48 -54.86
C MET A 1 -19.07 8.40 -55.75
N PRO A 2 -18.23 7.49 -55.23
CA PRO A 2 -18.16 7.08 -53.82
C PRO A 2 -16.89 7.54 -53.10
N THR A 3 -17.05 7.66 -51.79
CA THR A 3 -16.08 8.03 -50.76
C THR A 3 -15.38 6.79 -50.21
N TYR A 4 -14.13 6.96 -49.80
CA TYR A 4 -13.33 5.98 -49.08
C TYR A 4 -13.87 5.81 -47.65
N GLU A 5 -14.63 4.75 -47.42
CA GLU A 5 -14.86 4.18 -46.09
C GLU A 5 -14.24 2.79 -46.05
N GLY A 6 -13.11 2.69 -45.36
CA GLY A 6 -12.37 1.45 -45.15
C GLY A 6 -11.88 1.40 -43.72
N LEU A 7 -12.83 1.16 -42.82
CA LEU A 7 -12.70 0.83 -41.39
C LEU A 7 -11.32 0.28 -41.00
N SER A 8 -10.47 1.15 -40.44
CA SER A 8 -9.43 0.74 -39.51
C SER A 8 -10.14 0.04 -38.34
N GLY A 9 -9.99 -1.28 -38.29
CA GLY A 9 -10.41 -2.09 -37.17
C GLY A 9 -9.69 -1.61 -35.91
N CYS A 10 -10.38 -0.82 -35.10
CA CYS A 10 -10.09 -0.76 -33.68
C CYS A 10 -10.42 -2.14 -33.11
N LEU A 11 -9.39 -2.97 -32.95
CA LEU A 11 -9.38 -4.13 -32.08
C LEU A 11 -9.65 -3.64 -30.65
N GLN A 12 -10.92 -3.48 -30.29
CA GLN A 12 -11.32 -3.46 -28.89
C GLN A 12 -11.47 -4.92 -28.46
N PRO A 13 -10.61 -5.45 -27.56
CA PRO A 13 -10.93 -6.69 -26.91
C PRO A 13 -12.21 -6.47 -26.10
N GLN A 14 -13.26 -7.15 -26.54
CA GLN A 14 -14.51 -7.33 -25.84
C GLN A 14 -14.22 -8.16 -24.57
N THR A 15 -14.00 -7.54 -23.42
CA THR A 15 -14.05 -8.27 -22.15
C THR A 15 -15.39 -8.05 -21.49
N SER A 16 -16.28 -9.00 -21.73
CA SER A 16 -17.51 -9.24 -20.99
C SER A 16 -17.17 -9.45 -19.50
N GLY A 17 -17.37 -8.41 -18.70
CA GLY A 17 -17.11 -8.41 -17.25
C GLY A 17 -17.65 -7.17 -16.52
N ALA A 18 -18.60 -6.48 -17.15
CA ALA A 18 -19.17 -5.22 -16.66
C ALA A 18 -20.13 -5.46 -15.49
N CYS A 19 -19.57 -5.59 -14.29
CA CYS A 19 -20.16 -5.23 -12.99
C CYS A 19 -19.13 -5.30 -11.83
N ALA A 20 -17.83 -5.39 -12.12
CA ALA A 20 -16.81 -5.21 -11.09
C ALA A 20 -16.63 -3.72 -10.84
N ASP A 21 -16.95 -3.27 -9.62
CA ASP A 21 -16.65 -1.91 -9.15
C ASP A 21 -15.13 -1.67 -9.22
N ASN A 22 -14.68 -0.97 -10.26
CA ASN A 22 -13.27 -0.73 -10.53
C ASN A 22 -12.76 0.60 -9.93
N ARG A 23 -13.50 1.14 -8.96
CA ARG A 23 -13.25 2.48 -8.40
C ARG A 23 -11.89 2.59 -7.71
N LEU A 24 -11.36 1.49 -7.18
CA LEU A 24 -10.01 1.46 -6.62
C LEU A 24 -8.97 1.80 -7.69
N ASP A 25 -9.01 1.10 -8.82
CA ASP A 25 -8.03 1.26 -9.90
C ASP A 25 -8.22 2.57 -10.68
N GLN A 26 -9.47 3.04 -10.82
CA GLN A 26 -9.79 4.24 -11.61
C GLN A 26 -9.75 5.56 -10.84
N ASP A 27 -10.14 5.56 -9.56
CA ASP A 27 -10.25 6.81 -8.79
C ASP A 27 -9.21 6.90 -7.67
N VAL A 28 -8.91 5.80 -6.97
CA VAL A 28 -8.07 5.84 -5.76
C VAL A 28 -6.59 5.73 -6.10
N LEU A 29 -6.19 4.67 -6.80
CA LEU A 29 -4.77 4.41 -7.11
C LEU A 29 -4.11 5.57 -7.87
N PRO A 30 -4.76 6.25 -8.84
CA PRO A 30 -4.16 7.38 -9.53
C PRO A 30 -3.78 8.55 -8.61
N LEU A 31 -4.51 8.75 -7.49
CA LEU A 31 -4.18 9.78 -6.51
C LEU A 31 -2.85 9.51 -5.79
N PHE A 32 -2.41 8.25 -5.75
CA PHE A 32 -1.15 7.81 -5.12
C PHE A 32 -0.06 7.47 -6.13
N ALA A 33 -0.23 7.82 -7.41
CA ALA A 33 0.78 7.58 -8.45
C ALA A 33 2.15 8.13 -8.03
N GLY A 34 3.19 7.30 -8.15
CA GLY A 34 4.56 7.62 -7.72
C GLY A 34 4.80 7.63 -6.21
N ARG A 35 3.79 7.32 -5.38
CA ARG A 35 3.87 7.28 -3.91
C ARG A 35 3.49 5.93 -3.31
N ILE A 36 3.29 4.92 -4.16
CA ILE A 36 3.13 3.53 -3.73
C ILE A 36 4.53 2.95 -3.53
N LEU A 37 4.90 2.73 -2.27
CA LEU A 37 6.24 2.26 -1.92
C LEU A 37 6.35 0.74 -2.12
N PRO A 38 7.33 0.25 -2.89
CA PRO A 38 7.60 -1.16 -2.99
C PRO A 38 8.21 -1.67 -1.68
N PHE A 39 8.07 -2.97 -1.43
CA PHE A 39 8.86 -3.64 -0.39
C PHE A 39 10.22 -4.03 -0.98
N ASP A 40 11.21 -3.17 -0.79
CA ASP A 40 12.55 -3.31 -1.36
C ASP A 40 13.56 -3.90 -0.36
N LEU A 41 14.85 -3.84 -0.71
CA LEU A 41 15.93 -4.39 0.11
C LEU A 41 16.09 -3.66 1.45
N ASP A 42 15.90 -2.34 1.47
CA ASP A 42 16.06 -1.57 2.70
C ASP A 42 14.87 -1.79 3.63
N ALA A 43 13.66 -1.91 3.08
CA ALA A 43 12.50 -2.41 3.83
C ALA A 43 12.72 -3.84 4.34
N SER A 44 13.32 -4.73 3.54
CA SER A 44 13.63 -6.10 3.96
C SER A 44 14.62 -6.17 5.14
N ARG A 45 15.62 -5.27 5.17
CA ARG A 45 16.56 -5.14 6.28
C ARG A 45 15.88 -4.64 7.55
N ALA A 46 15.09 -3.58 7.43
CA ALA A 46 14.31 -3.05 8.54
C ALA A 46 13.36 -4.11 9.11
N TYR A 47 12.72 -4.91 8.25
CA TYR A 47 11.88 -6.03 8.65
C TYR A 47 12.65 -7.07 9.49
N ALA A 48 13.85 -7.47 9.05
CA ALA A 48 14.65 -8.43 9.78
C ALA A 48 14.97 -7.93 11.21
N ASP A 49 15.36 -6.66 11.35
CA ASP A 49 15.64 -6.04 12.65
C ASP A 49 14.40 -5.97 13.54
N LEU A 50 13.25 -5.61 12.97
CA LEU A 50 11.97 -5.59 13.67
C LEU A 50 11.57 -6.98 14.17
N MET A 51 11.74 -8.02 13.36
CA MET A 51 11.40 -9.39 13.74
C MET A 51 12.33 -9.93 14.83
N VAL A 52 13.62 -9.58 14.81
CA VAL A 52 14.56 -9.92 15.90
C VAL A 52 14.11 -9.27 17.21
N LYS A 53 13.77 -7.98 17.20
CA LYS A 53 13.28 -7.26 18.38
C LYS A 53 11.95 -7.81 18.89
N ALA A 54 11.02 -8.09 17.98
CA ALA A 54 9.71 -8.67 18.31
C ALA A 54 9.87 -10.02 19.03
N ARG A 55 10.70 -10.92 18.47
CA ARG A 55 11.04 -12.22 19.07
C ARG A 55 11.67 -12.07 20.45
N ALA A 56 12.63 -11.14 20.60
CA ALA A 56 13.28 -10.89 21.88
C ALA A 56 12.29 -10.36 22.95
N SER A 57 11.29 -9.59 22.54
CA SER A 57 10.25 -9.04 23.43
C SER A 57 9.08 -9.99 23.70
N GLY A 58 9.05 -11.18 23.10
CA GLY A 58 7.95 -12.13 23.22
C GLY A 58 6.63 -11.66 22.58
N LYS A 59 6.67 -10.59 21.77
CA LYS A 59 5.49 -10.03 21.09
C LYS A 59 5.39 -10.59 19.68
N ALA A 60 4.22 -11.10 19.32
CA ALA A 60 3.89 -11.43 17.94
C ALA A 60 3.42 -10.17 17.22
N ILE A 61 4.21 -9.69 16.25
CA ILE A 61 3.74 -8.68 15.29
C ILE A 61 3.07 -9.44 14.13
N GLY A 62 1.89 -8.99 13.69
CA GLY A 62 1.26 -9.56 12.50
C GLY A 62 2.14 -9.36 11.27
N ASN A 63 2.27 -10.37 10.41
CA ASN A 63 3.16 -10.30 9.25
C ASN A 63 2.86 -9.09 8.35
N ALA A 64 1.59 -8.72 8.19
CA ALA A 64 1.18 -7.54 7.42
C ALA A 64 1.65 -6.22 8.06
N ASP A 65 1.48 -6.08 9.38
CA ASP A 65 1.91 -4.89 10.12
C ASP A 65 3.43 -4.76 10.10
N ALA A 66 4.14 -5.89 10.15
CA ALA A 66 5.59 -5.91 10.06
C ALA A 66 6.09 -5.41 8.70
N TYR A 67 5.40 -5.74 7.59
CA TYR A 67 5.76 -5.18 6.27
C TYR A 67 5.53 -3.66 6.21
N ILE A 68 4.37 -3.19 6.69
CA ILE A 68 4.05 -1.75 6.72
C ILE A 68 5.06 -1.01 7.60
N ALA A 69 5.35 -1.56 8.79
CA ALA A 69 6.30 -1.01 9.74
C ALA A 69 7.71 -0.93 9.15
N ALA A 70 8.16 -1.98 8.48
CA ALA A 70 9.48 -2.02 7.86
C ALA A 70 9.62 -1.00 6.71
N THR A 71 8.61 -0.90 5.84
CA THR A 71 8.61 0.11 4.78
C THR A 71 8.61 1.53 5.35
N ALA A 72 7.82 1.78 6.40
CA ALA A 72 7.80 3.09 7.07
C ALA A 72 9.14 3.41 7.74
N ALA A 73 9.74 2.44 8.44
CA ALA A 73 11.05 2.58 9.09
C ALA A 73 12.16 2.91 8.08
N ALA A 74 12.21 2.17 6.96
CA ALA A 74 13.22 2.36 5.93
C ALA A 74 13.13 3.75 5.25
N ASN A 75 11.92 4.30 5.14
CA ASN A 75 11.67 5.59 4.50
C ASN A 75 11.54 6.77 5.49
N GLY A 76 11.70 6.54 6.81
CA GLY A 76 11.56 7.57 7.83
C GLY A 76 10.14 8.16 7.93
N LEU A 77 9.11 7.35 7.69
CA LEU A 77 7.71 7.76 7.64
C LEU A 77 6.96 7.46 8.95
N THR A 78 5.86 8.18 9.15
CA THR A 78 4.90 7.97 10.24
C THR A 78 3.70 7.17 9.73
N VAL A 79 3.26 6.16 10.49
CA VAL A 79 2.13 5.30 10.10
C VAL A 79 0.82 5.89 10.62
N ALA A 80 -0.11 6.21 9.71
CA ALA A 80 -1.48 6.54 10.08
C ALA A 80 -2.31 5.26 10.26
N THR A 81 -2.69 4.92 11.49
CA THR A 81 -3.41 3.68 11.80
C THR A 81 -4.31 3.83 13.02
N ARG A 82 -5.42 3.08 13.05
CA ARG A 82 -6.27 2.96 14.24
C ARG A 82 -5.64 2.05 15.30
N ASP A 83 -4.91 1.02 14.87
CA ASP A 83 -4.23 0.10 15.77
C ASP A 83 -2.75 0.49 15.87
N THR A 84 -2.44 1.36 16.83
CA THR A 84 -1.10 1.93 17.01
C THR A 84 -0.15 1.01 17.79
N GLY A 85 -0.68 -0.01 18.48
CA GLY A 85 0.08 -0.86 19.41
C GLY A 85 1.27 -1.59 18.77
N PRO A 86 1.07 -2.31 17.64
CA PRO A 86 2.15 -3.03 16.97
C PRO A 86 3.28 -2.10 16.47
N PHE A 87 2.92 -0.95 15.94
CA PHE A 87 3.86 0.02 15.38
C PHE A 87 4.63 0.78 16.45
N ALA A 88 3.98 1.12 17.58
CA ALA A 88 4.68 1.70 18.73
C ALA A 88 5.69 0.70 19.33
N ALA A 89 5.37 -0.59 19.39
CA ALA A 89 6.30 -1.64 19.82
C ALA A 89 7.48 -1.82 18.84
N ALA A 90 7.27 -1.52 17.56
CA ALA A 90 8.31 -1.47 16.53
C ALA A 90 9.20 -0.20 16.62
N GLY A 91 8.86 0.75 17.51
CA GLY A 91 9.60 2.02 17.65
C GLY A 91 9.27 3.06 16.58
N LEU A 92 8.12 2.91 15.90
CA LEU A 92 7.67 3.82 14.86
C LEU A 92 6.75 4.91 15.43
N ASN A 93 6.80 6.07 14.80
CA ASN A 93 5.81 7.11 15.02
C ASN A 93 4.48 6.68 14.39
N THR A 94 3.39 6.88 15.13
CA THR A 94 2.03 6.61 14.66
C THR A 94 1.15 7.84 14.82
N ILE A 95 0.18 7.97 13.93
CA ILE A 95 -0.92 8.93 14.04
C ILE A 95 -2.21 8.13 14.03
N ASN A 96 -3.03 8.28 15.07
CA ASN A 96 -4.38 7.71 15.08
C ASN A 96 -5.38 8.79 14.63
N PRO A 97 -5.90 8.75 13.39
CA PRO A 97 -6.79 9.81 12.91
C PRO A 97 -8.19 9.76 13.55
N TRP A 98 -8.48 8.73 14.36
CA TRP A 98 -9.70 8.65 15.16
C TRP A 98 -9.54 9.24 16.55
N GLU A 99 -8.30 9.51 16.99
CA GLU A 99 -8.08 10.34 18.16
C GLU A 99 -8.25 11.79 17.73
N THR A 100 -9.38 12.38 18.14
CA THR A 100 -9.66 13.79 17.87
C THR A 100 -8.54 14.61 18.48
N ALA A 101 -7.79 15.34 17.64
CA ALA A 101 -6.95 16.43 18.12
C ALA A 101 -7.88 17.43 18.84
N SER A 102 -7.89 17.37 20.17
CA SER A 102 -8.56 18.37 21.01
C SER A 102 -7.78 19.67 21.01
#